data_AF-A0ABC8S615-F1
#
_entry.id   AF-A0ABC8S615-F1
#
_cell.length_a   1.000
_cell.length_b   1.000
_cell.length_c   1.000
_cell.angle_alpha   90.00
_cell.angle_beta   90.00
_cell.angle_gamma   90.00
#
_symmetry.space_group_name_H-M   'P 1'
#
loop_
_entity.id
_entity.type
_entity.pdbx_description
1 polymer ?
#
loop_
_entity_poly.entity_id
_entity_poly.type
_entity_poly.pdbx_seq_one_letter_code
_entity_poly.pdbx_strand_id
1 'polypeptide(L)'
;MSLFKRFQRSGYPVQILKTQYRMHPEIRSFPSREFYDEALEDGPDILDQTKRLWHEYRCFGPFCFFDIHEGRESQPSGSGSWENVDEVEFVLLMYQKLVTRYPDLKSSSRLAIISPYRHQVKLFRDRFRNTFGVESDKVVDINTVDGFQGREKDVAIFSCVRANKDRSIGFVADFRRMNVGITRARSSVLVVGSASTLRKDKHWRNLVDSAEQRNALFKVSKPYTEFFSDAKLKSMAVDSMPDRRPEEASDDIEITVPTDGNVAFPEEAPAEDNDWGDGDGEGFDGGFDED
;
A
#
# COMPACT_ATOMS: atom_id res chain seq x y z
N MET A 1 -23.80 -9.36 -15.54
CA MET A 1 -24.10 -8.51 -14.37
C MET A 1 -24.40 -9.44 -13.20
N SER A 2 -23.76 -9.25 -12.03
CA SER A 2 -23.91 -10.18 -10.89
C SER A 2 -25.28 -10.09 -10.22
N LEU A 3 -25.66 -11.14 -9.47
CA LEU A 3 -26.90 -11.17 -8.68
C LEU A 3 -26.97 -10.01 -7.68
N PHE A 4 -25.89 -9.73 -6.96
CA PHE A 4 -25.77 -8.58 -6.06
C PHE A 4 -26.12 -7.25 -6.75
N LYS A 5 -25.57 -7.00 -7.95
CA LYS A 5 -25.87 -5.78 -8.72
C LYS A 5 -27.34 -5.68 -9.14
N ARG A 6 -28.02 -6.81 -9.35
CA ARG A 6 -29.45 -6.83 -9.66
C ARG A 6 -30.26 -6.38 -8.44
N PHE A 7 -30.01 -6.96 -7.27
CA PHE A 7 -30.69 -6.56 -6.02
C PHE A 7 -30.45 -5.09 -5.65
N GLN A 8 -29.20 -4.63 -5.73
CA GLN A 8 -28.87 -3.23 -5.48
C GLN A 8 -29.65 -2.28 -6.41
N ARG A 9 -29.75 -2.62 -7.71
CA ARG A 9 -30.53 -1.83 -8.69
C ARG A 9 -32.04 -1.90 -8.45
N SER A 10 -32.52 -2.98 -7.85
CA SER A 10 -33.92 -3.16 -7.46
C SER A 10 -34.27 -2.46 -6.13
N GLY A 11 -33.37 -1.66 -5.56
CA GLY A 11 -33.62 -0.86 -4.36
C GLY A 11 -33.48 -1.63 -3.05
N TYR A 12 -32.94 -2.86 -3.07
CA TYR A 12 -32.65 -3.59 -1.84
C TYR A 12 -31.52 -2.88 -1.07
N PRO A 13 -31.63 -2.76 0.26
CA PRO A 13 -30.62 -2.08 1.08
C PRO A 13 -29.28 -2.81 1.00
N VAL A 14 -28.21 -2.04 0.84
CA VAL A 14 -26.83 -2.53 0.87
C VAL A 14 -26.16 -1.94 2.10
N GLN A 15 -25.67 -2.80 3.00
CA GLN A 15 -24.83 -2.38 4.10
C GLN A 15 -23.39 -2.23 3.62
N ILE A 16 -22.80 -1.06 3.86
CA ILE A 16 -21.42 -0.76 3.50
C ILE A 16 -20.54 -1.02 4.73
N LEU A 17 -19.52 -1.87 4.56
CA LEU A 17 -18.44 -1.99 5.53
C LEU A 17 -17.52 -0.79 5.36
N LYS A 18 -17.43 0.06 6.39
CA LYS A 18 -16.72 1.34 6.33
C LYS A 18 -15.26 1.24 6.73
N THR A 19 -14.90 0.36 7.65
CA THR A 19 -13.52 0.26 8.16
C THR A 19 -12.65 -0.64 7.29
N GLN A 20 -11.47 -0.14 6.91
CA GLN A 20 -10.45 -0.90 6.17
C GLN A 20 -9.23 -1.18 7.05
N TYR A 21 -8.63 -2.36 6.89
CA TYR A 21 -7.53 -2.87 7.73
C TYR A 21 -6.29 -3.26 6.92
N ARG A 22 -6.12 -2.71 5.72
CA ARG A 22 -5.13 -3.18 4.75
C ARG A 22 -4.10 -2.13 4.38
N MET A 23 -4.58 -0.98 3.95
CA MET A 23 -3.82 -0.03 3.13
C MET A 23 -3.52 1.24 3.91
N HIS A 24 -2.35 1.80 3.66
CA HIS A 24 -1.88 3.02 4.30
C HIS A 24 -2.93 4.14 4.12
N PRO A 25 -3.19 4.98 5.15
CA PRO A 25 -4.20 6.04 5.10
C PRO A 25 -4.12 6.94 3.85
N GLU A 26 -2.90 7.29 3.43
CA GLU A 26 -2.67 8.07 2.20
C GLU A 26 -3.04 7.33 0.90
N ILE A 27 -2.93 6.01 0.85
CA ILE A 27 -3.44 5.21 -0.27
C ILE A 27 -4.96 5.26 -0.26
N ARG A 28 -5.58 5.08 0.93
CA ARG A 28 -7.03 5.04 1.14
C ARG A 28 -7.74 6.36 0.86
N SER A 29 -7.08 7.48 1.09
CA SER A 29 -7.63 8.81 0.86
C SER A 29 -8.27 8.97 -0.53
N PHE A 30 -7.60 8.53 -1.60
CA PHE A 30 -8.14 8.67 -2.96
C PHE A 30 -9.32 7.73 -3.25
N PRO A 31 -9.22 6.40 -3.09
CA PRO A 31 -10.35 5.50 -3.34
C PRO A 31 -11.58 5.82 -2.49
N SER A 32 -11.40 6.18 -1.21
CA SER A 32 -12.50 6.57 -0.32
C SER A 32 -13.29 7.73 -0.90
N ARG A 33 -12.61 8.81 -1.28
CA ARG A 33 -13.23 10.00 -1.88
C ARG A 33 -13.83 9.75 -3.25
N GLU A 34 -13.14 8.99 -4.10
CA GLU A 34 -13.55 8.82 -5.50
C GLU A 34 -14.69 7.80 -5.69
N PHE A 35 -14.76 6.78 -4.84
CA PHE A 35 -15.64 5.62 -5.06
C PHE A 35 -16.58 5.28 -3.92
N TYR A 36 -16.37 5.88 -2.74
CA TYR A 36 -17.12 5.54 -1.53
C TYR A 36 -17.62 6.78 -0.79
N ASP A 37 -17.71 7.93 -1.45
CA ASP A 37 -18.22 9.19 -0.87
C ASP A 37 -17.57 9.56 0.48
N GLU A 38 -16.26 9.33 0.59
CA GLU A 38 -15.45 9.53 1.80
C GLU A 38 -15.85 8.66 3.01
N ALA A 39 -16.65 7.62 2.80
CA ALA A 39 -17.16 6.77 3.87
C ALA A 39 -16.18 5.71 4.40
N LEU A 40 -15.00 5.53 3.78
CA LEU A 40 -14.02 4.57 4.29
C LEU A 40 -13.17 5.17 5.41
N GLU A 41 -13.12 4.44 6.52
CA GLU A 41 -12.36 4.72 7.73
C GLU A 41 -11.20 3.73 7.88
N ASP A 42 -10.16 4.12 8.61
CA ASP A 42 -9.02 3.27 8.87
C ASP A 42 -9.21 2.51 10.19
N GLY A 43 -8.88 1.22 10.20
CA GLY A 43 -8.78 0.45 11.43
C GLY A 43 -7.64 0.93 12.33
N PRO A 44 -7.63 0.52 13.61
CA PRO A 44 -6.54 0.83 14.53
C PRO A 44 -5.20 0.31 13.99
N ASP A 45 -4.12 1.01 14.33
CA ASP A 45 -2.73 0.65 14.03
C ASP A 45 -2.37 0.54 12.54
N ILE A 46 -3.28 0.84 11.60
CA ILE A 46 -2.98 0.62 10.18
C ILE A 46 -1.83 1.50 9.68
N LEU A 47 -1.69 2.70 10.25
CA LEU A 47 -0.59 3.60 9.96
C LEU A 47 0.75 2.94 10.32
N ASP A 48 0.87 2.40 11.53
CA ASP A 48 2.11 1.76 12.00
C ASP A 48 2.40 0.46 11.24
N GLN A 49 1.37 -0.34 10.97
CA GLN A 49 1.50 -1.59 10.21
C GLN A 49 1.91 -1.39 8.76
N THR A 50 1.62 -0.22 8.19
CA THR A 50 1.90 0.09 6.78
C THR A 50 3.06 1.05 6.58
N LYS A 51 3.56 1.70 7.64
CA LYS A 51 4.79 2.50 7.62
C LYS A 51 6.01 1.63 7.31
N ARG A 52 6.89 2.11 6.44
CA ARG A 52 8.05 1.37 5.96
C ARG A 52 9.26 2.28 5.80
N LEU A 53 10.46 1.72 5.88
CA LEU A 53 11.72 2.48 5.77
C LEU A 53 11.85 3.23 4.44
N TRP A 54 11.27 2.71 3.35
CA TRP A 54 11.29 3.42 2.07
C TRP A 54 10.44 4.70 2.05
N HIS A 55 9.53 4.89 3.01
CA HIS A 55 8.77 6.15 3.14
C HIS A 55 9.64 7.34 3.55
N GLU A 56 10.90 7.12 3.93
CA GLU A 56 11.91 8.19 4.11
C GLU A 56 12.19 8.97 2.82
N TYR A 57 11.85 8.43 1.65
CA TYR A 57 11.96 9.14 0.38
C TYR A 57 10.57 9.40 -0.19
N ARG A 58 10.27 10.66 -0.51
CA ARG A 58 8.98 11.09 -1.07
C ARG A 58 8.60 10.32 -2.33
N CYS A 59 9.57 9.94 -3.15
CA CYS A 59 9.33 9.17 -4.37
C CYS A 59 8.99 7.69 -4.09
N PHE A 60 9.13 7.19 -2.87
CA PHE A 60 8.67 5.86 -2.49
C PHE A 60 7.57 5.93 -1.42
N GLY A 61 6.98 7.12 -1.23
CA GLY A 61 5.92 7.36 -0.29
C GLY A 61 4.70 6.45 -0.52
N PRO A 62 3.72 6.49 0.39
CA PRO A 62 2.56 5.61 0.33
C PRO A 62 1.77 5.73 -0.97
N PHE A 63 1.70 6.92 -1.56
CA PHE A 63 1.12 7.14 -2.87
C PHE A 63 2.02 8.06 -3.69
N CYS A 64 2.37 7.64 -4.91
CA CYS A 64 3.11 8.47 -5.87
C CYS A 64 2.56 8.29 -7.28
N PHE A 65 2.61 9.37 -8.06
CA PHE A 65 2.36 9.34 -9.50
C PHE A 65 3.60 9.84 -10.24
N PHE A 66 4.10 9.07 -11.20
CA PHE A 66 5.23 9.40 -12.05
C PHE A 66 4.78 9.70 -13.47
N ASP A 67 4.95 10.96 -13.88
CA ASP A 67 4.59 11.45 -15.20
C ASP A 67 5.72 11.22 -16.21
N ILE A 68 5.58 10.14 -17.00
CA ILE A 68 6.46 9.79 -18.11
C ILE A 68 6.01 10.57 -19.36
N HIS A 69 6.08 11.89 -19.27
CA HIS A 69 5.55 12.82 -20.27
C HIS A 69 6.22 12.73 -21.67
N GLU A 70 7.44 12.22 -21.74
CA GLU A 70 8.16 11.97 -22.99
C GLU A 70 7.88 10.57 -23.57
N GLY A 71 7.19 9.72 -22.80
CA GLY A 71 6.88 8.35 -23.19
C GLY A 71 5.85 8.27 -24.31
N ARG A 72 5.93 7.22 -25.12
CA ARG A 72 4.96 6.99 -26.20
C ARG A 72 4.45 5.56 -26.17
N GLU A 73 3.14 5.41 -26.37
CA GLU A 73 2.56 4.09 -26.59
C GLU A 73 2.85 3.59 -28.00
N SER A 74 3.01 2.27 -28.13
CA SER A 74 3.09 1.56 -29.40
C SER A 74 2.18 0.34 -29.38
N GLN A 75 1.82 -0.11 -30.59
CA GLN A 75 1.08 -1.35 -30.80
C GLN A 75 1.93 -2.25 -31.69
N PRO A 76 2.48 -3.37 -31.17
CA PRO A 76 3.26 -4.30 -31.98
C PRO A 76 2.46 -4.83 -33.17
N SER A 77 3.13 -5.05 -34.30
CA SER A 77 2.50 -5.62 -35.50
C SER A 77 1.79 -6.94 -35.19
N GLY A 78 0.51 -7.03 -35.56
CA GLY A 78 -0.33 -8.21 -35.29
C GLY A 78 -0.86 -8.30 -33.84
N SER A 79 -0.56 -7.33 -32.96
CA SER A 79 -1.13 -7.26 -31.62
C SER A 79 -2.37 -6.38 -31.57
N GLY A 80 -3.43 -6.82 -30.87
CA GLY A 80 -4.57 -6.00 -30.47
C GLY A 80 -4.36 -5.23 -29.15
N SER A 81 -3.13 -5.17 -28.64
CA SER A 81 -2.81 -4.63 -27.31
C SER A 81 -1.71 -3.57 -27.38
N TRP A 82 -1.62 -2.75 -26.34
CA TRP A 82 -0.70 -1.63 -26.27
C TRP A 82 0.48 -1.93 -25.33
N GLU A 83 1.60 -1.28 -25.62
CA GLU A 83 2.79 -1.28 -24.77
C GLU A 83 3.42 0.12 -24.74
N ASN A 84 4.26 0.35 -23.75
CA ASN A 84 5.01 1.58 -23.58
C ASN A 84 6.39 1.24 -23.01
N VAL A 85 7.40 1.26 -23.88
CA VAL A 85 8.78 0.88 -23.54
C VAL A 85 9.39 1.82 -22.51
N ASP A 86 9.03 3.10 -22.56
CA ASP A 86 9.54 4.14 -21.65
C ASP A 86 9.06 3.90 -20.21
N GLU A 87 7.79 3.55 -20.04
CA GLU A 87 7.27 3.12 -18.73
C GLU A 87 7.97 1.86 -18.23
N VAL A 88 8.25 0.88 -19.12
CA VAL A 88 8.97 -0.35 -18.73
C VAL A 88 10.38 -0.02 -18.23
N GLU A 89 11.13 0.80 -18.97
CA GLU A 89 12.48 1.20 -18.59
C GLU A 89 12.50 1.88 -17.22
N PHE A 90 11.64 2.88 -17.01
CA PHE A 90 11.56 3.59 -15.74
C PHE A 90 11.13 2.69 -14.57
N VAL A 91 10.13 1.83 -14.78
CA VAL A 91 9.64 0.91 -13.74
C VAL A 91 10.70 -0.12 -13.35
N LEU A 92 11.48 -0.65 -14.30
CA LEU A 92 12.56 -1.59 -13.98
C LEU A 92 13.71 -0.91 -13.23
N LEU A 93 14.04 0.35 -13.55
CA LEU A 93 14.98 1.16 -12.77
C LEU A 93 14.46 1.40 -11.34
N MET A 94 13.17 1.74 -11.20
CA MET A 94 12.52 1.93 -9.91
C MET A 94 12.56 0.64 -9.07
N TYR A 95 12.19 -0.48 -9.66
CA TYR A 95 12.26 -1.80 -9.03
C TYR A 95 13.70 -2.09 -8.56
N GLN A 96 14.68 -1.95 -9.44
CA GLN A 96 16.09 -2.18 -9.10
C GLN A 96 16.52 -1.33 -7.91
N LYS A 97 16.19 -0.05 -7.91
CA LYS A 97 16.54 0.88 -6.83
C LYS A 97 15.87 0.52 -5.51
N LEU A 98 14.59 0.16 -5.52
CA LEU A 98 13.87 -0.32 -4.34
C LEU A 98 14.52 -1.58 -3.76
N VAL A 99 14.73 -2.62 -4.57
CA VAL A 99 15.25 -3.90 -4.06
C VAL A 99 16.74 -3.88 -3.71
N THR A 100 17.53 -3.00 -4.32
CA THR A 100 18.94 -2.79 -3.91
C THR A 100 19.02 -2.13 -2.53
N ARG A 101 18.09 -1.23 -2.22
CA ARG A 101 18.09 -0.45 -0.97
C ARG A 101 17.30 -1.14 0.15
N TYR A 102 16.29 -1.92 -0.22
CA TYR A 102 15.41 -2.69 0.66
C TYR A 102 15.29 -4.14 0.15
N PRO A 103 16.27 -5.01 0.43
CA PRO A 103 16.34 -6.36 -0.14
C PRO A 103 15.10 -7.24 0.12
N ASP A 104 14.38 -7.01 1.22
CA ASP A 104 13.15 -7.75 1.56
C ASP A 104 12.04 -7.57 0.52
N LEU A 105 12.07 -6.48 -0.26
CA LEU A 105 11.14 -6.26 -1.37
C LEU A 105 11.42 -7.16 -2.58
N LYS A 106 12.58 -7.83 -2.64
CA LYS A 106 12.94 -8.78 -3.71
C LYS A 106 12.22 -10.12 -3.53
N SER A 107 10.91 -10.06 -3.39
CA SER A 107 10.02 -11.20 -3.26
C SER A 107 8.72 -10.93 -4.00
N SER A 108 8.26 -11.89 -4.81
CA SER A 108 6.95 -11.79 -5.45
C SER A 108 5.79 -11.76 -4.46
N SER A 109 6.01 -12.13 -3.18
CA SER A 109 5.03 -11.95 -2.10
C SER A 109 4.92 -10.50 -1.61
N ARG A 110 5.92 -9.65 -1.86
CA ARG A 110 6.06 -8.29 -1.30
C ARG A 110 5.89 -7.17 -2.32
N LEU A 111 6.29 -7.40 -3.58
CA LEU A 111 6.23 -6.40 -4.64
C LEU A 111 5.52 -6.95 -5.89
N ALA A 112 4.66 -6.12 -6.49
CA ALA A 112 4.04 -6.40 -7.78
C ALA A 112 4.24 -5.28 -8.79
N ILE A 113 4.31 -5.65 -10.07
CA ILE A 113 4.20 -4.74 -11.22
C ILE A 113 2.91 -5.12 -11.95
N ILE A 114 1.99 -4.16 -12.05
CA ILE A 114 0.64 -4.37 -12.56
C ILE A 114 0.43 -3.48 -13.78
N SER A 115 -0.17 -4.04 -14.83
CA SER A 115 -0.59 -3.26 -15.99
C SER A 115 -1.95 -3.74 -16.54
N PRO A 116 -2.77 -2.86 -17.13
CA PRO A 116 -4.00 -3.30 -17.78
C PRO A 116 -3.76 -4.14 -19.05
N TYR A 117 -2.59 -4.02 -19.68
CA TYR A 117 -2.34 -4.59 -21.01
C TYR A 117 -1.46 -5.85 -20.94
N ARG A 118 -1.93 -6.93 -21.56
CA ARG A 118 -1.19 -8.21 -21.61
C ARG A 118 0.15 -8.09 -22.34
N HIS A 119 0.23 -7.28 -23.40
CA HIS A 119 1.50 -7.03 -24.09
C HIS A 119 2.49 -6.27 -23.22
N GLN A 120 2.04 -5.27 -22.46
CA GLN A 120 2.90 -4.60 -21.47
C GLN A 120 3.44 -5.58 -20.42
N VAL A 121 2.60 -6.48 -19.89
CA VAL A 121 3.04 -7.53 -18.94
C VAL A 121 4.08 -8.47 -19.56
N LYS A 122 3.87 -8.88 -20.81
CA LYS A 122 4.86 -9.68 -21.55
C LYS A 122 6.17 -8.93 -21.71
N LEU A 123 6.11 -7.67 -22.15
CA LEU A 123 7.28 -6.80 -22.33
C LEU A 123 8.03 -6.60 -21.01
N PHE A 124 7.31 -6.42 -19.90
CA PHE A 124 7.91 -6.37 -18.56
C PHE A 124 8.70 -7.63 -18.25
N ARG A 125 8.12 -8.82 -18.42
CA ARG A 125 8.81 -10.09 -18.14
C ARG A 125 10.04 -10.30 -19.04
N ASP A 126 9.90 -10.02 -20.33
CA ASP A 126 10.99 -10.16 -21.30
C ASP A 126 12.15 -9.20 -20.97
N ARG A 127 11.84 -7.92 -20.69
CA ARG A 127 12.85 -6.92 -20.30
C ARG A 127 13.46 -7.23 -18.94
N PHE A 128 12.66 -7.69 -17.98
CA PHE A 128 13.14 -8.08 -16.66
C PHE A 128 14.18 -9.20 -16.76
N ARG A 129 13.89 -10.28 -17.51
CA ARG A 129 14.84 -11.37 -17.75
C ARG A 129 16.12 -10.87 -18.41
N ASN A 130 16.00 -10.03 -19.43
CA ASN A 130 17.16 -9.51 -20.14
C ASN A 130 18.04 -8.59 -19.26
N THR A 131 17.42 -7.82 -18.36
CA THR A 131 18.15 -6.89 -17.47
C THR A 131 18.76 -7.58 -16.25
N PHE A 132 18.06 -8.55 -15.65
CA PHE A 132 18.47 -9.16 -14.38
C PHE A 132 18.98 -10.61 -14.50
N GLY A 133 18.88 -11.23 -15.68
CA GLY A 133 19.34 -12.60 -15.93
C GLY A 133 18.52 -13.69 -15.24
N VAL A 134 17.36 -13.34 -14.66
CA VAL A 134 16.50 -14.26 -13.90
C VAL A 134 15.03 -14.03 -14.23
N GLU A 135 14.21 -15.06 -14.07
CA GLU A 135 12.75 -14.94 -14.19
C GLU A 135 12.17 -14.14 -13.01
N SER A 136 11.09 -13.42 -13.26
CA SER A 136 10.45 -12.54 -12.27
C SER A 136 9.75 -13.30 -11.14
N ASP A 137 9.28 -14.53 -11.38
CA ASP A 137 8.22 -15.19 -10.60
C ASP A 137 8.48 -15.31 -9.09
N LYS A 138 9.75 -15.39 -8.68
CA LYS A 138 10.14 -15.45 -7.26
C LYS A 138 10.47 -14.10 -6.64
N VAL A 139 10.79 -13.10 -7.46
CA VAL A 139 11.36 -11.82 -7.01
C VAL A 139 10.41 -10.63 -7.18
N VAL A 140 9.47 -10.69 -8.13
CA VAL A 140 8.39 -9.71 -8.32
C VAL A 140 7.20 -10.34 -9.04
N ASP A 141 5.98 -10.07 -8.57
CA ASP A 141 4.75 -10.54 -9.22
C ASP A 141 4.34 -9.58 -10.36
N ILE A 142 4.66 -9.96 -11.60
CA ILE A 142 4.30 -9.17 -12.78
C ILE A 142 3.03 -9.76 -13.40
N ASN A 143 1.91 -9.02 -13.37
CA ASN A 143 0.63 -9.52 -13.87
C ASN A 143 -0.30 -8.43 -14.40
N THR A 144 -1.39 -8.83 -15.04
CA THR A 144 -2.46 -7.88 -15.38
C THR A 144 -3.31 -7.55 -14.17
N VAL A 145 -4.06 -6.44 -14.21
CA VAL A 145 -5.03 -6.09 -13.15
C VAL A 145 -5.98 -7.25 -12.85
N ASP A 146 -6.52 -7.88 -13.89
CA ASP A 146 -7.46 -9.00 -13.75
C ASP A 146 -6.77 -10.25 -13.17
N GLY A 147 -5.53 -10.53 -13.59
CA GLY A 147 -4.73 -11.63 -13.03
C GLY A 147 -4.24 -11.37 -11.60
N PHE A 148 -4.37 -10.14 -11.12
CA PHE A 148 -3.95 -9.72 -9.77
C PHE A 148 -5.09 -9.71 -8.74
N GLN A 149 -6.32 -10.03 -9.16
CA GLN A 149 -7.49 -9.99 -8.27
C GLN A 149 -7.32 -10.90 -7.04
N GLY A 150 -7.65 -10.38 -5.86
CA GLY A 150 -7.61 -11.14 -4.59
C GLY A 150 -6.23 -11.24 -3.94
N ARG A 151 -5.18 -10.68 -4.56
CA ARG A 151 -3.82 -10.63 -3.99
C ARG A 151 -3.54 -9.23 -3.45
N GLU A 152 -2.62 -9.12 -2.49
CA GLU A 152 -2.14 -7.86 -1.92
C GLU A 152 -0.62 -7.90 -1.75
N LYS A 153 0.02 -6.74 -1.74
CA LYS A 153 1.49 -6.59 -1.65
C LYS A 153 1.84 -5.37 -0.82
N ASP A 154 3.02 -5.36 -0.24
CA ASP A 154 3.52 -4.17 0.45
C ASP A 154 3.72 -3.02 -0.56
N VAL A 155 4.26 -3.32 -1.75
CA VAL A 155 4.43 -2.35 -2.84
C VAL A 155 3.75 -2.83 -4.12
N ALA A 156 2.96 -1.95 -4.76
CA ALA A 156 2.43 -2.18 -6.10
C ALA A 156 2.83 -1.04 -7.04
N ILE A 157 3.50 -1.37 -8.14
CA ILE A 157 3.83 -0.43 -9.22
C ILE A 157 2.80 -0.61 -10.33
N PHE A 158 2.05 0.43 -10.67
CA PHE A 158 0.98 0.37 -11.67
C PHE A 158 1.37 1.13 -12.94
N SER A 159 1.60 0.42 -14.05
CA SER A 159 1.91 1.00 -15.37
C SER A 159 0.64 1.18 -16.19
N CYS A 160 0.29 2.44 -16.48
CA CYS A 160 -0.92 2.83 -17.19
C CYS A 160 -0.82 2.65 -18.71
N VAL A 161 0.39 2.62 -19.28
CA VAL A 161 0.72 2.44 -20.70
C VAL A 161 0.33 3.60 -21.61
N ARG A 162 -0.88 4.14 -21.44
CA ARG A 162 -1.48 5.05 -22.42
C ARG A 162 -0.82 6.42 -22.41
N ALA A 163 -0.29 6.80 -23.57
CA ALA A 163 0.46 8.01 -23.83
C ALA A 163 0.31 8.43 -25.31
N ASN A 164 -0.91 8.84 -25.71
CA ASN A 164 -1.21 9.27 -27.08
C ASN A 164 -1.73 10.72 -27.17
N LYS A 165 -1.62 11.27 -28.39
CA LYS A 165 -2.12 12.59 -28.76
C LYS A 165 -3.63 12.60 -29.05
N ASP A 166 -4.17 11.45 -29.45
CA ASP A 166 -5.58 11.26 -29.80
C ASP A 166 -6.50 11.11 -28.58
N ARG A 167 -5.92 11.14 -27.37
CA ARG A 167 -6.58 11.28 -26.06
C ARG A 167 -7.55 10.15 -25.71
N SER A 168 -7.34 8.94 -26.24
CA SER A 168 -8.11 7.76 -25.85
C SER A 168 -7.37 7.00 -24.74
N ILE A 169 -8.03 6.79 -23.59
CA ILE A 169 -7.45 6.01 -22.49
C ILE A 169 -7.84 4.52 -22.54
N GLY A 170 -8.82 4.14 -23.38
CA GLY A 170 -9.16 2.74 -23.67
C GLY A 170 -9.44 1.89 -22.42
N PHE A 171 -8.80 0.73 -22.31
CA PHE A 171 -8.99 -0.25 -21.21
C PHE A 171 -8.65 0.32 -19.82
N VAL A 172 -7.87 1.39 -19.75
CA VAL A 172 -7.54 2.11 -18.51
C VAL A 172 -8.75 2.88 -17.97
N ALA A 173 -9.76 3.16 -18.78
CA ALA A 173 -10.98 3.89 -18.39
C ALA A 173 -11.88 3.13 -17.41
N ASP A 174 -11.67 1.82 -17.26
CA ASP A 174 -12.45 1.05 -16.31
C ASP A 174 -12.05 1.44 -14.88
N PHE A 175 -12.86 2.30 -14.28
CA PHE A 175 -12.69 2.76 -12.90
C PHE A 175 -12.60 1.60 -11.90
N ARG A 176 -13.21 0.44 -12.19
CA ARG A 176 -13.12 -0.75 -11.32
C ARG A 176 -11.70 -1.32 -11.35
N ARG A 177 -11.06 -1.35 -12.53
CA ARG A 177 -9.68 -1.80 -12.66
C ARG A 177 -8.70 -0.81 -12.03
N MET A 178 -8.98 0.49 -12.16
CA MET A 178 -8.23 1.52 -11.43
C MET A 178 -8.33 1.28 -9.91
N ASN A 179 -9.54 1.15 -9.37
CA ASN A 179 -9.76 0.90 -7.95
C ASN A 179 -9.09 -0.40 -7.49
N VAL A 180 -9.24 -1.49 -8.26
CA VAL A 180 -8.58 -2.75 -7.96
C VAL A 180 -7.08 -2.52 -7.87
N GLY A 181 -6.45 -1.99 -8.93
CA GLY A 181 -5.00 -1.78 -9.01
C GLY A 181 -4.43 -0.94 -7.87
N ILE A 182 -5.09 0.15 -7.50
CA ILE A 182 -4.64 1.04 -6.43
C ILE A 182 -4.78 0.36 -5.06
N THR A 183 -5.89 -0.32 -4.81
CA THR A 183 -6.20 -0.97 -3.51
C THR A 183 -5.46 -2.28 -3.27
N ARG A 184 -4.55 -2.68 -4.17
CA ARG A 184 -3.70 -3.86 -4.00
C ARG A 184 -2.48 -3.60 -3.12
N ALA A 185 -2.05 -2.36 -3.00
CA ALA A 185 -0.91 -1.97 -2.19
C ALA A 185 -1.31 -1.80 -0.72
N ARG A 186 -0.50 -2.36 0.18
CA ARG A 186 -0.61 -2.13 1.62
C ARG A 186 0.15 -0.88 2.04
N SER A 187 1.41 -0.75 1.60
CA SER A 187 2.32 0.28 2.10
C SER A 187 2.64 1.37 1.07
N SER A 188 2.84 1.00 -0.21
CA SER A 188 3.08 2.00 -1.27
C SER A 188 2.45 1.61 -2.61
N VAL A 189 1.70 2.53 -3.22
CA VAL A 189 1.28 2.44 -4.62
C VAL A 189 2.02 3.47 -5.47
N LEU A 190 2.72 2.99 -6.49
CA LEU A 190 3.56 3.79 -7.37
C LEU A 190 2.98 3.75 -8.78
N VAL A 191 2.21 4.77 -9.14
CA VAL A 191 1.51 4.85 -10.44
C VAL A 191 2.43 5.48 -11.47
N VAL A 192 2.55 4.89 -12.65
CA VAL A 192 3.42 5.35 -13.75
C VAL A 192 2.57 5.51 -15.01
N GLY A 193 2.63 6.68 -15.64
CA GLY A 193 1.89 6.93 -16.88
C GLY A 193 2.08 8.35 -17.42
N SER A 194 1.38 8.67 -18.51
CA SER A 194 1.30 10.05 -19.03
C SER A 194 0.19 10.82 -18.32
N ALA A 195 0.54 11.80 -17.47
CA ALA A 195 -0.43 12.65 -16.78
C ALA A 195 -1.33 13.39 -17.78
N SER A 196 -0.74 13.87 -18.89
CA SER A 196 -1.46 14.62 -19.93
C SER A 196 -2.55 13.78 -20.62
N THR A 197 -2.29 12.50 -20.86
CA THR A 197 -3.24 11.55 -21.46
C THR A 197 -4.28 11.12 -20.42
N LEU A 198 -3.86 10.80 -19.20
CA LEU A 198 -4.74 10.28 -18.15
C LEU A 198 -5.73 11.33 -17.61
N ARG A 199 -5.37 12.62 -17.56
CA ARG A 199 -6.29 13.71 -17.18
C ARG A 199 -7.51 13.87 -18.11
N LYS A 200 -7.61 13.10 -19.21
CA LYS A 200 -8.77 13.12 -20.10
C LYS A 200 -9.96 12.35 -19.57
N ASP A 201 -9.73 11.35 -18.72
CA ASP A 201 -10.78 10.66 -18.00
C ASP A 201 -11.04 11.30 -16.64
N LYS A 202 -12.30 11.28 -16.21
CA LYS A 202 -12.72 11.92 -14.96
C LYS A 202 -11.98 11.35 -13.75
N HIS A 203 -11.96 10.04 -13.61
CA HIS A 203 -11.42 9.38 -12.42
C HIS A 203 -9.89 9.45 -12.40
N TRP A 204 -9.25 9.28 -13.56
CA TRP A 204 -7.81 9.45 -13.68
C TRP A 204 -7.35 10.90 -13.49
N ARG A 205 -8.12 11.88 -13.98
CA ARG A 205 -7.85 13.30 -13.67
C ARG A 205 -7.84 13.53 -12.17
N ASN A 206 -8.88 13.08 -11.47
CA ASN A 206 -8.97 13.23 -10.02
C ASN A 206 -7.79 12.57 -9.29
N LEU A 207 -7.29 11.43 -9.79
CA LEU A 207 -6.10 10.77 -9.23
C LEU A 207 -4.83 11.60 -9.43
N VAL A 208 -4.61 12.09 -10.65
CA VAL A 208 -3.44 12.91 -10.99
C VAL A 208 -3.47 14.24 -10.23
N ASP A 209 -4.63 14.90 -10.17
CA ASP A 209 -4.82 16.14 -9.41
C ASP A 209 -4.61 15.90 -7.91
N SER A 210 -5.07 14.76 -7.38
CA SER A 210 -4.81 14.37 -5.99
C SER A 210 -3.33 14.07 -5.73
N ALA A 211 -2.57 13.62 -6.74
CA ALA A 211 -1.12 13.48 -6.63
C ALA A 211 -0.45 14.85 -6.56
N GLU A 212 -0.85 15.76 -7.43
CA GLU A 212 -0.33 17.12 -7.51
C GLU A 212 -0.59 17.90 -6.21
N GLN A 213 -1.81 17.89 -5.70
CA GLN A 213 -2.20 18.55 -4.44
C GLN A 213 -1.42 18.04 -3.22
N ARG A 214 -1.04 16.75 -3.23
CA ARG A 214 -0.26 16.13 -2.15
C ARG A 214 1.24 16.19 -2.39
N ASN A 215 1.69 16.92 -3.42
CA ASN A 215 3.09 16.97 -3.83
C ASN A 215 3.71 15.56 -4.02
N ALA A 216 2.91 14.64 -4.57
CA ALA A 216 3.23 13.25 -4.85
C ALA A 216 3.25 12.97 -6.37
N LEU A 217 3.15 14.02 -7.20
CA LEU A 217 3.34 13.97 -8.65
C LEU A 217 4.81 14.26 -8.97
N PHE A 218 5.49 13.32 -9.62
CA PHE A 218 6.88 13.45 -10.04
C PHE A 218 6.94 13.47 -11.57
N LYS A 219 7.39 14.59 -12.14
CA LYS A 219 7.71 14.65 -13.56
C LYS A 219 9.05 13.97 -13.81
N VAL A 220 9.08 13.01 -14.74
CA VAL A 220 10.27 12.21 -15.04
C VAL A 220 10.68 12.44 -16.50
N SER A 221 11.94 12.85 -16.71
CA SER A 221 12.54 13.07 -18.02
C SER A 221 13.63 12.04 -18.33
N LYS A 222 13.94 11.87 -19.62
CA LYS A 222 15.09 11.09 -20.08
C LYS A 222 16.41 11.85 -19.84
N PRO A 223 17.53 11.15 -19.56
CA PRO A 223 17.61 9.71 -19.29
C PRO A 223 17.03 9.36 -17.91
N TYR A 224 16.21 8.32 -17.84
CA TYR A 224 15.46 7.95 -16.62
C TYR A 224 16.35 7.57 -15.42
N THR A 225 17.60 7.21 -15.69
CA THR A 225 18.61 6.91 -14.66
C THR A 225 18.90 8.08 -13.74
N GLU A 226 18.80 9.33 -14.22
CA GLU A 226 19.07 10.54 -13.42
C GLU A 226 18.06 10.73 -12.29
N PHE A 227 16.81 10.28 -12.48
CA PHE A 227 15.75 10.40 -11.49
C PHE A 227 16.10 9.66 -10.19
N PHE A 228 16.83 8.54 -10.29
CA PHE A 228 17.29 7.74 -9.14
C PHE A 228 18.78 7.90 -8.85
N SER A 229 19.38 9.02 -9.26
CA SER A 229 20.72 9.41 -8.80
C SER A 229 20.71 9.68 -7.30
N ASP A 230 21.83 9.44 -6.63
CA ASP A 230 21.91 9.62 -5.17
C ASP A 230 21.63 11.06 -4.75
N ALA A 231 22.06 12.05 -5.55
CA ALA A 231 21.77 13.45 -5.31
C ALA A 231 20.26 13.73 -5.39
N LYS A 232 19.57 13.20 -6.41
CA LYS A 232 18.12 13.38 -6.57
C LYS A 232 17.33 12.67 -5.48
N LEU A 233 17.71 11.44 -5.12
CA LEU A 233 17.11 10.72 -3.99
C LEU A 233 17.27 11.49 -2.67
N LYS A 234 18.47 12.01 -2.38
CA LYS A 234 18.71 12.86 -1.19
C LYS A 234 17.82 14.10 -1.18
N SER A 235 17.63 14.76 -2.32
CA SER A 235 16.71 15.92 -2.41
C SER A 235 15.24 15.56 -2.18
N MET A 236 14.89 14.27 -2.24
CA MET A 236 13.53 13.76 -2.00
C MET A 236 13.41 13.08 -0.63
N ALA A 237 14.42 13.17 0.24
CA ALA A 237 14.30 12.70 1.61
C ALA A 237 13.20 13.50 2.33
N VAL A 238 12.38 12.80 3.11
CA VAL A 238 11.43 13.40 4.04
C VAL A 238 12.21 13.75 5.29
N ASP A 239 12.17 15.01 5.72
CA ASP A 239 12.71 15.38 7.02
C ASP A 239 11.95 14.58 8.08
N SER A 240 12.61 13.60 8.68
CA SER A 240 12.05 12.93 9.84
C SER A 240 11.98 13.96 10.97
N MET A 241 10.76 14.28 11.42
CA MET A 241 10.60 14.74 12.81
C MET A 241 11.36 13.72 13.69
N PRO A 242 12.29 14.15 14.55
CA PRO A 242 13.03 13.22 15.36
C PRO A 242 12.04 12.45 16.22
N ASP A 243 12.17 11.13 16.16
CA ASP A 243 11.56 10.18 17.07
C ASP A 243 11.80 10.69 18.51
N ARG A 244 10.75 11.19 19.16
CA ARG A 244 10.82 11.54 20.58
C ARG A 244 10.97 10.23 21.32
N ARG A 245 12.23 9.81 21.53
CA ARG A 245 12.54 8.82 22.56
C ARG A 245 11.89 9.31 23.85
N PRO A 246 11.18 8.46 24.60
CA PRO A 246 10.78 8.82 25.95
C PRO A 246 12.06 9.20 26.71
N GLU A 247 12.12 10.44 27.23
CA GLU A 247 13.12 10.80 28.22
C GLU A 247 12.96 9.82 29.39
N GLU A 248 14.04 9.13 29.74
CA GLU A 248 14.12 8.36 30.97
C GLU A 248 13.87 9.33 32.13
N ALA A 249 12.74 9.18 32.81
CA ALA A 249 12.47 9.89 34.05
C ALA A 249 13.48 9.42 35.10
N SER A 250 14.47 10.26 35.41
CA SER A 250 15.29 10.12 36.60
C SER A 250 14.53 10.72 37.79
N ASP A 251 13.77 9.90 38.50
CA ASP A 251 13.18 10.27 39.79
C ASP A 251 14.21 10.03 40.91
N ASP A 252 15.13 10.97 41.09
CA ASP A 252 15.80 11.18 42.37
C ASP A 252 14.92 12.08 43.23
N ILE A 253 14.02 11.48 44.02
CA ILE A 253 13.27 12.21 45.06
C ILE A 253 14.03 12.09 46.38
N GLU A 254 14.80 13.12 46.73
CA GLU A 254 15.22 13.37 48.11
C GLU A 254 14.00 13.78 48.95
N ILE A 255 13.51 12.88 49.81
CA ILE A 255 12.55 13.23 50.86
C ILE A 255 13.31 13.47 52.16
N THR A 256 13.39 14.74 52.54
CA THR A 256 13.84 15.20 53.86
C THR A 256 12.75 14.92 54.90
N VAL A 257 13.13 14.26 56.00
CA VAL A 257 12.25 13.91 57.12
C VAL A 257 12.28 15.03 58.17
N PRO A 258 11.14 15.61 58.59
CA PRO A 258 11.06 16.37 59.83
C PRO A 258 10.53 15.50 60.97
N THR A 259 11.30 15.44 62.05
CA THR A 259 10.98 14.86 63.36
C THR A 259 10.07 15.76 64.18
N ASP A 260 8.96 15.21 64.72
CA ASP A 260 8.59 15.18 66.14
C ASP A 260 7.06 15.10 66.37
N GLY A 261 6.66 14.29 67.36
CA GLY A 261 5.52 14.66 68.23
C GLY A 261 4.29 13.76 68.34
N ASN A 262 4.46 12.53 68.88
CA ASN A 262 3.66 11.90 69.96
C ASN A 262 2.14 11.57 69.84
N VAL A 263 1.80 10.36 70.35
CA VAL A 263 0.52 9.77 70.86
C VAL A 263 -0.64 9.52 69.85
N ALA A 264 -1.39 8.40 69.80
CA ALA A 264 -1.64 7.26 70.70
C ALA A 264 -2.22 6.05 69.89
N PHE A 265 -2.03 4.82 70.37
CA PHE A 265 -2.66 3.59 69.86
C PHE A 265 -4.04 3.33 70.49
N PRO A 266 -4.93 2.58 69.80
CA PRO A 266 -5.45 1.36 70.45
C PRO A 266 -5.61 0.12 69.54
N GLU A 267 -5.19 -1.01 70.14
CA GLU A 267 -5.70 -2.40 70.17
C GLU A 267 -6.23 -3.18 68.93
N GLU A 268 -5.55 -4.33 68.71
CA GLU A 268 -5.95 -5.69 68.28
C GLU A 268 -7.46 -6.06 68.31
N ALA A 269 -8.08 -7.00 67.57
CA ALA A 269 -7.84 -8.01 66.50
C ALA A 269 -9.28 -8.58 66.15
N PRO A 270 -9.53 -9.70 65.42
CA PRO A 270 -8.66 -10.60 64.65
C PRO A 270 -9.19 -10.99 63.24
N ALA A 271 -8.44 -11.87 62.60
CA ALA A 271 -8.68 -12.52 61.32
C ALA A 271 -9.88 -13.47 61.30
N GLU A 272 -10.49 -13.64 60.13
CA GLU A 272 -11.25 -14.84 59.78
C GLU A 272 -10.73 -15.42 58.46
N ASP A 273 -10.21 -16.64 58.58
CA ASP A 273 -10.00 -17.61 57.52
C ASP A 273 -11.33 -17.94 56.82
N ASN A 274 -11.29 -18.24 55.52
CA ASN A 274 -12.17 -19.25 54.93
C ASN A 274 -11.53 -19.85 53.67
N ASP A 275 -10.81 -20.93 53.96
CA ASP A 275 -10.58 -22.13 53.18
C ASP A 275 -11.86 -22.68 52.53
N TRP A 276 -11.80 -23.00 51.23
CA TRP A 276 -12.65 -24.02 50.60
C TRP A 276 -11.85 -24.73 49.50
N GLY A 277 -11.37 -25.92 49.84
CA GLY A 277 -10.73 -26.86 48.93
C GLY A 277 -11.67 -27.60 47.97
N ASP A 278 -11.05 -28.01 46.86
CA ASP A 278 -11.07 -29.27 46.13
C ASP A 278 -12.31 -30.18 46.08
N GLY A 279 -12.55 -30.71 44.87
CA GLY A 279 -13.48 -31.81 44.64
C GLY A 279 -13.71 -32.18 43.16
N ASP A 280 -12.66 -32.70 42.52
CA ASP A 280 -12.57 -33.75 41.49
C ASP A 280 -13.84 -34.30 40.79
N GLY A 281 -13.67 -34.67 39.51
CA GLY A 281 -14.12 -35.99 39.05
C GLY A 281 -14.83 -36.09 37.69
N GLU A 282 -14.10 -36.66 36.72
CA GLU A 282 -14.55 -37.54 35.61
C GLU A 282 -15.40 -36.91 34.48
N GLY A 283 -15.09 -37.05 33.18
CA GLY A 283 -14.52 -38.17 32.45
C GLY A 283 -15.62 -38.80 31.59
N PHE A 284 -15.73 -38.43 30.30
CA PHE A 284 -16.47 -39.25 29.32
C PHE A 284 -15.91 -39.08 27.91
N ASP A 285 -15.37 -40.19 27.41
CA ASP A 285 -14.95 -40.50 26.06
C ASP A 285 -16.17 -40.88 25.20
N GLY A 286 -16.08 -40.75 23.88
CA GLY A 286 -17.15 -41.15 22.97
C GLY A 286 -17.02 -40.58 21.56
N GLY A 287 -16.13 -41.15 20.76
CA GLY A 287 -16.15 -41.01 19.31
C GLY A 287 -17.33 -41.74 18.66
N PHE A 288 -17.72 -41.30 17.46
CA PHE A 288 -18.47 -42.11 16.48
C PHE A 288 -18.07 -41.69 15.06
N ASP A 289 -17.67 -42.70 14.29
CA ASP A 289 -17.41 -42.69 12.86
C ASP A 289 -18.70 -42.83 12.03
N GLU A 290 -18.57 -42.41 10.76
CA GLU A 290 -19.24 -42.85 9.51
C GLU A 290 -20.77 -42.80 9.36
N ASP A 291 -21.22 -41.95 8.41
CA ASP A 291 -21.82 -42.34 7.10
C ASP A 291 -21.67 -41.21 6.07
#